data_AF-A0A9P7V7P9-F1
#
_entry.id   AF-A0A9P7V7P9-F1
#
_cell.length_a   1.000
_cell.length_b   1.000
_cell.length_c   1.000
_cell.angle_alpha   90.00
_cell.angle_beta   90.00
_cell.angle_gamma   90.00
#
_symmetry.space_group_name_H-M   'P 1'
#
loop_
_entity.id
_entity.type
_entity.pdbx_description
1 polymer ?
#
loop_
_entity_poly.entity_id
_entity_poly.type
_entity_poly.pdbx_seq_one_letter_code
_entity_poly.pdbx_strand_id
1 'polypeptide(L)'
;MSTFNTELLRDLDESSRQEIAQLIEAENSKSKIQMSISHYTDMCFKKCNANKPISTGNLDSSEEKCLTNCLNRFLDTNIKVVHSLQGKK
;
A
#
# COMPACT_ATOMS: atom_id res chain seq x y z
N MET A 1 13.26 8.01 0.31
CA MET A 1 13.12 7.05 -0.80
C MET A 1 14.22 7.36 -1.79
N SER A 2 15.00 6.36 -2.18
CA SER A 2 16.11 6.53 -3.12
C SER A 2 15.59 6.86 -4.52
N THR A 3 15.88 8.07 -4.99
CA THR A 3 15.69 8.46 -6.38
C THR A 3 16.81 7.84 -7.19
N PHE A 4 16.53 6.69 -7.82
CA PHE A 4 17.49 6.04 -8.71
C PHE A 4 17.61 6.85 -10.01
N ASN A 5 18.86 7.13 -10.39
CA ASN A 5 19.18 8.00 -11.51
C ASN A 5 19.15 7.20 -12.83
N THR A 6 18.24 7.57 -13.74
CA THR A 6 18.02 6.94 -15.05
C THR A 6 19.27 6.95 -15.94
N GLU A 7 20.25 7.81 -15.65
CA GLU A 7 21.53 7.89 -16.35
C GLU A 7 22.35 6.60 -16.27
N LEU A 8 22.29 5.86 -15.16
CA LEU A 8 23.01 4.58 -14.98
C LEU A 8 22.53 3.47 -15.93
N LEU A 9 21.32 3.59 -16.50
CA LEU A 9 20.77 2.60 -17.43
C LEU A 9 21.35 2.73 -18.84
N ARG A 10 21.90 3.90 -19.19
CA ARG A 10 22.39 4.17 -20.56
C ARG A 10 23.73 3.50 -20.84
N ASP A 11 24.54 3.28 -19.81
CA ASP A 11 25.90 2.74 -19.92
C ASP A 11 25.98 1.21 -19.87
N LEU A 12 24.85 0.53 -19.64
CA LEU A 12 24.78 -0.94 -19.56
C LEU A 12 24.66 -1.59 -20.94
N ASP A 13 24.95 -2.88 -21.05
CA ASP A 13 24.57 -3.66 -22.24
C ASP A 13 23.06 -3.93 -22.29
N GLU A 14 22.55 -4.37 -23.44
CA GLU A 14 21.11 -4.58 -23.63
C GLU A 14 20.51 -5.64 -22.71
N SER A 15 21.24 -6.71 -22.40
CA SER A 15 20.78 -7.77 -21.49
C SER A 15 20.65 -7.23 -20.07
N SER A 16 21.69 -6.55 -19.57
CA SER A 16 21.70 -5.94 -18.24
C SER A 16 20.60 -4.88 -18.09
N ARG A 17 20.31 -4.10 -19.13
CA ARG A 17 19.19 -3.15 -19.13
C ARG A 17 17.84 -3.83 -18.94
N GLN A 18 17.60 -4.94 -19.64
CA GLN A 18 16.34 -5.67 -19.54
C GLN A 18 16.16 -6.28 -18.14
N GLU A 19 17.21 -6.90 -17.59
CA GLU A 19 17.18 -7.47 -16.25
C GLU A 19 16.92 -6.40 -15.18
N ILE A 20 17.63 -5.28 -15.25
CA ILE A 20 17.44 -4.18 -14.30
C ILE A 20 16.05 -3.54 -14.45
N ALA A 21 15.51 -3.42 -15.66
CA ALA A 21 14.15 -2.92 -15.86
C ALA A 21 13.11 -3.82 -15.17
N GLN A 22 13.26 -5.14 -15.28
CA GLN A 22 12.38 -6.11 -14.60
C GLN A 22 12.53 -6.03 -13.08
N LEU A 23 13.77 -5.91 -12.58
CA LEU A 23 14.03 -5.77 -11.15
C LEU A 23 13.41 -4.47 -10.61
N ILE A 24 13.54 -3.36 -11.35
CA ILE A 24 12.93 -2.07 -10.98
C ILE A 24 11.41 -2.19 -10.91
N GLU A 25 10.78 -2.85 -11.88
CA GLU A 25 9.33 -3.04 -11.86
C GLU A 25 8.89 -3.84 -10.62
N ALA A 26 9.62 -4.92 -10.30
CA ALA A 26 9.36 -5.74 -9.12
C ALA A 26 9.55 -4.94 -7.82
N GLU A 27 10.63 -4.18 -7.68
CA GLU A 27 10.91 -3.36 -6.49
C GLU A 27 9.92 -2.19 -6.34
N ASN A 28 9.51 -1.56 -7.45
CA ASN A 28 8.47 -0.54 -7.44
C ASN A 28 7.13 -1.11 -6.98
N SER A 29 6.77 -2.32 -7.43
CA SER A 29 5.57 -3.01 -6.98
C SER A 29 5.61 -3.29 -5.48
N LYS A 30 6.73 -3.82 -4.97
CA LYS A 30 6.94 -4.04 -3.53
C LYS A 30 6.82 -2.74 -2.74
N SER A 31 7.47 -1.67 -3.20
CA SER A 31 7.42 -0.35 -2.55
C SER A 31 5.99 0.21 -2.48
N LYS A 32 5.21 0.09 -3.55
CA LYS A 32 3.78 0.47 -3.58
C LYS A 32 2.96 -0.30 -2.56
N ILE A 33 3.19 -1.60 -2.43
CA ILE A 33 2.51 -2.44 -1.43
C ILE A 33 2.90 -1.98 -0.02
N GLN A 34 4.19 -1.76 0.26
CA GLN A 34 4.65 -1.31 1.58
C GLN A 34 4.07 0.05 1.98
N MET A 35 4.03 1.01 1.04
CA MET A 35 3.39 2.31 1.28
C MET A 35 1.89 2.14 1.59
N SER A 36 1.21 1.26 0.86
CA SER A 36 -0.22 0.99 1.08
C SER A 36 -0.47 0.34 2.44
N ILE A 37 0.36 -0.63 2.83
CA ILE A 37 0.30 -1.27 4.16
C ILE A 37 0.47 -0.21 5.25
N SER A 38 1.55 0.59 5.18
CA SER A 38 1.81 1.63 6.17
C SER A 38 0.66 2.64 6.28
N HIS A 39 0.12 3.07 5.13
CA HIS A 39 -1.02 3.99 5.08
C HIS A 39 -2.28 3.40 5.72
N TYR A 40 -2.65 2.17 5.38
CA TYR A 40 -3.84 1.52 5.93
C TYR A 40 -3.68 1.18 7.40
N THR A 41 -2.51 0.73 7.83
CA THR A 41 -2.20 0.49 9.23
C THR A 41 -2.38 1.77 10.05
N ASP A 42 -1.78 2.90 9.63
CA ASP A 42 -1.91 4.17 10.35
C ASP A 42 -3.37 4.64 10.42
N MET A 43 -4.06 4.65 9.29
CA MET A 43 -5.43 5.13 9.18
C MET A 43 -6.40 4.27 10.00
N CYS A 44 -6.35 2.94 9.85
CA CYS A 44 -7.27 2.04 10.53
C CYS A 44 -6.96 1.91 12.01
N PHE A 45 -5.69 1.93 12.42
CA PHE A 45 -5.32 1.95 13.82
C PHE A 45 -5.90 3.17 14.54
N LYS A 46 -5.73 4.37 13.97
CA LYS A 46 -6.31 5.61 14.51
C LYS A 46 -7.83 5.53 14.63
N LYS A 47 -8.53 4.94 13.65
CA LYS A 47 -10.00 4.82 13.68
C LYS A 47 -10.50 3.79 14.69
N CYS A 48 -9.84 2.64 14.78
CA CYS A 48 -10.28 1.52 15.60
C CYS A 48 -9.93 1.68 17.07
N ASN A 49 -8.85 2.42 17.36
CA ASN A 49 -8.30 2.56 18.71
C ASN A 49 -8.38 3.99 19.29
N ALA A 50 -9.04 4.94 18.60
CA ALA A 50 -9.13 6.34 19.03
C ALA A 50 -9.51 6.54 20.50
N ASN A 51 -10.39 5.69 21.03
CA ASN A 51 -10.94 5.79 22.37
C ASN A 51 -10.70 4.53 23.21
N LYS A 52 -9.68 3.73 22.85
CA LYS A 52 -9.34 2.49 23.56
C LYS A 52 -7.94 2.62 24.19
N PRO A 53 -7.76 2.30 25.48
CA PRO A 53 -6.43 2.22 26.05
C PRO A 53 -5.69 1.01 25.47
N ILE A 54 -4.49 1.23 24.93
CA ILE A 54 -3.59 0.16 24.48
C ILE A 54 -3.01 -0.51 25.73
N SER A 55 -3.52 -1.69 26.07
CA SER A 55 -3.13 -2.42 27.28
C SER A 55 -2.14 -3.56 27.01
N THR A 56 -2.09 -4.06 25.77
CA THR A 56 -1.17 -5.14 25.36
C THR A 56 -0.61 -4.87 23.95
N GLY A 57 0.47 -5.57 23.58
CA GLY A 57 1.03 -5.52 22.22
C GLY A 57 0.29 -6.37 21.20
N ASN A 58 -0.71 -7.15 21.63
CA ASN A 58 -1.52 -8.00 20.76
C ASN A 58 -2.87 -7.33 20.49
N LEU A 59 -3.44 -7.62 19.33
CA LEU A 59 -4.78 -7.17 18.98
C LEU A 59 -5.82 -8.02 19.71
N ASP A 60 -6.81 -7.37 20.32
CA ASP A 60 -8.00 -8.06 20.83
C ASP A 60 -8.99 -8.38 19.68
N SER A 61 -9.96 -9.25 19.94
CA SER A 61 -10.93 -9.69 18.91
C SER A 61 -11.80 -8.55 18.36
N SER A 62 -12.04 -7.49 19.15
CA SER A 62 -12.77 -6.30 18.71
C SER A 62 -11.90 -5.42 17.80
N GLU A 63 -10.61 -5.29 18.11
CA GLU A 63 -9.62 -4.57 17.30
C GLU A 63 -9.40 -5.27 15.95
N GLU A 64 -9.16 -6.59 15.94
CA GLU A 64 -9.01 -7.37 14.70
C GLU A 64 -10.23 -7.22 13.78
N LYS A 65 -11.44 -7.34 14.35
CA LYS A 65 -12.69 -7.16 13.60
C LYS A 65 -12.83 -5.73 13.08
N CYS A 66 -12.47 -4.73 13.87
CA CYS A 66 -12.55 -3.33 13.42
C CYS A 66 -11.56 -3.06 12.29
N LEU A 67 -10.29 -3.48 12.43
CA LEU A 67 -9.25 -3.26 11.43
C LEU A 67 -9.60 -3.92 10.10
N THR A 68 -10.10 -5.17 10.13
CA THR A 68 -10.58 -5.89 8.95
C THR A 68 -11.72 -5.12 8.25
N ASN A 69 -12.72 -4.67 9.01
CA ASN A 69 -13.84 -3.90 8.45
C ASN A 69 -13.39 -2.54 7.91
N CYS A 70 -12.46 -1.87 8.60
CA CYS A 70 -11.94 -0.58 8.19
C CYS A 70 -11.26 -0.67 6.81
N LEU A 71 -10.37 -1.65 6.62
CA LEU A 71 -9.69 -1.87 5.36
C LEU A 71 -10.69 -2.21 4.24
N ASN A 72 -11.58 -3.17 4.47
CA ASN A 72 -12.57 -3.58 3.47
C ASN A 72 -13.45 -2.40 3.04
N ARG A 73 -13.99 -1.63 4.00
CA ARG A 73 -14.82 -0.45 3.68
C ARG A 73 -14.06 0.61 2.91
N PHE A 74 -12.77 0.80 3.21
CA PHE A 74 -11.94 1.72 2.42
C PHE A 74 -11.81 1.23 0.98
N LEU A 75 -11.46 -0.04 0.77
CA LEU A 75 -11.32 -0.62 -0.57
C LEU A 75 -12.64 -0.58 -1.36
N ASP A 76 -13.75 -0.97 -0.75
CA ASP A 76 -15.09 -0.91 -1.35
C ASP A 76 -15.44 0.53 -1.79
N THR A 77 -15.14 1.50 -0.93
CA THR A 77 -15.36 2.92 -1.23
C THR A 77 -14.50 3.37 -2.40
N ASN A 78 -13.22 2.98 -2.45
CA ASN A 78 -12.33 3.32 -3.55
C ASN A 78 -12.84 2.75 -4.88
N ILE A 79 -13.26 1.48 -4.89
CA ILE A 79 -13.84 0.84 -6.07
C ILE A 79 -15.09 1.63 -6.52
N LYS A 80 -15.98 1.98 -5.59
CA LYS A 80 -17.20 2.72 -5.93
C LYS A 80 -16.90 4.12 -6.48
N VAL A 81 -15.92 4.82 -5.91
CA VAL A 81 -15.45 6.13 -6.41
C VAL A 81 -14.88 5.98 -7.82
N VAL A 82 -14.02 4.99 -8.07
CA VAL A 82 -13.45 4.72 -9.40
C VAL A 82 -14.55 4.41 -10.41
N HIS A 83 -15.51 3.55 -10.07
CA HIS A 83 -16.65 3.25 -10.95
C HIS A 83 -17.47 4.51 -11.28
N SER A 84 -17.72 5.36 -10.27
CA SER A 84 -18.39 6.65 -10.46
C SER A 84 -17.64 7.56 -11.44
N LEU A 85 -16.30 7.67 -11.29
CA LEU A 85 -15.45 8.45 -12.18
C LEU A 85 -15.40 7.89 -13.61
N GLN A 86 -15.52 6.57 -13.76
CA GLN A 86 -15.61 5.92 -15.07
C GLN A 86 -17.01 6.00 -15.71
N GLY A 87 -17.98 6.63 -15.06
CA GLY A 87 -19.37 6.72 -15.54
C GLY A 87 -20.13 5.38 -15.49
N LYS A 88 -19.57 4.36 -14.82
CA LYS A 88 -20.20 3.06 -14.61
C LYS A 88 -21.02 3.15 -13.32
N LYS A 89 -22.32 3.40 -13.44
CA LYS A 89 -23.23 3.49 -12.27
C LYS A 89 -23.47 2.12 -11.63
#